data_AF-A0A926SI95-F1
#
_entry.id   AF-A0A926SI95-F1
#
_cell.length_a   1.000
_cell.length_b   1.000
_cell.length_c   1.000
_cell.angle_alpha   90.00
_cell.angle_beta   90.00
_cell.angle_gamma   90.00
#
_symmetry.space_group_name_H-M   'P 1'
#
loop_
_entity.id
_entity.type
_entity.pdbx_description
1 polymer ?
#
loop_
_entity_poly.entity_id
_entity_poly.type
_entity_poly.pdbx_seq_one_letter_code
_entity_poly.pdbx_strand_id
1 'polypeptide(L)'
;MTLIKSFLSAMAVSAIAALSHAGSAQAITFNITSGVAGPNGVTNHGAYSDFWNKKGTTTIDFNSGSVPTTGFAQYSFQNNSGTSSVRQDVWAPAGPNGEVNQGSYLAVFQGDSVTIKLEKTLNYFGMNWGAISPGNVFSFFMGDQLIKSFSTEDVNPVAPVKAEQHGGEGNGYLHFYSEGKNDLFNRIVITQTGGGGFESDNHSFHIADDGDVRKVPEPAAVLGLMAAGGALLLKRRTQAQLEE
;
A
#
# COMPACT_ATOMS: atom_id res chain seq x y z
N MET A 1 75.03 8.23 -15.11
CA MET A 1 74.31 8.40 -13.82
C MET A 1 72.91 8.89 -14.16
N THR A 2 71.88 8.09 -13.83
CA THR A 2 70.52 8.53 -13.40
C THR A 2 69.73 9.48 -14.33
N LEU A 3 68.48 9.26 -14.76
CA LEU A 3 67.45 8.27 -14.46
C LEU A 3 66.35 8.37 -15.55
N ILE A 4 65.78 7.23 -15.92
CA ILE A 4 64.58 7.03 -16.75
C ILE A 4 63.37 7.79 -16.19
N LYS A 5 62.48 8.28 -17.06
CA LYS A 5 61.02 8.28 -16.82
C LYS A 5 60.24 8.40 -18.14
N SER A 6 59.78 7.25 -18.63
CA SER A 6 58.68 7.11 -19.58
C SER A 6 57.38 7.60 -18.94
N PHE A 7 56.51 8.24 -19.71
CA PHE A 7 55.08 8.31 -19.40
C PHE A 7 54.28 7.83 -20.62
N LEU A 8 53.66 6.66 -20.45
CA LEU A 8 52.60 6.16 -21.31
C LEU A 8 51.35 7.01 -21.10
N SER A 9 50.79 7.54 -22.19
CA SER A 9 49.45 8.12 -22.21
C SER A 9 48.44 6.97 -22.31
N ALA A 10 47.90 6.54 -21.16
CA ALA A 10 46.82 5.56 -21.11
C ALA A 10 45.48 6.19 -21.52
N MET A 11 44.77 5.53 -22.43
CA MET A 11 43.38 5.80 -22.76
C MET A 11 42.49 5.72 -21.51
N ALA A 12 41.81 6.80 -21.17
CA ALA A 12 40.65 6.74 -20.29
C ALA A 12 39.39 6.64 -21.16
N VAL A 13 38.94 5.41 -21.44
CA VAL A 13 37.57 5.16 -21.88
C VAL A 13 36.70 5.31 -20.64
N SER A 14 36.09 6.47 -20.46
CA SER A 14 35.06 6.67 -19.44
C SER A 14 33.84 5.86 -19.82
N ALA A 15 33.70 4.66 -19.25
CA ALA A 15 32.44 3.95 -19.23
C ALA A 15 31.45 4.79 -18.40
N ILE A 16 30.52 5.47 -19.08
CA ILE A 16 29.32 5.99 -18.43
C ILE A 16 28.51 4.77 -18.03
N ALA A 17 28.70 4.30 -16.80
CA ALA A 17 27.73 3.45 -16.15
C ALA A 17 26.49 4.31 -15.93
N ALA A 18 25.56 4.26 -16.89
CA ALA A 18 24.20 4.65 -16.63
C ALA A 18 23.64 3.64 -15.62
N LEU A 19 23.84 3.92 -14.32
CA LEU A 19 23.02 3.33 -13.27
C LEU A 19 21.60 3.79 -13.52
N SER A 20 20.86 3.04 -14.33
CA SER A 20 19.41 3.12 -14.38
C SER A 20 18.86 2.48 -13.10
N HIS A 21 19.06 3.15 -11.97
CA HIS A 21 18.14 3.04 -10.84
C HIS A 21 17.24 4.27 -10.91
N ALA A 22 16.32 4.24 -11.87
CA ALA A 22 15.06 4.95 -11.72
C ALA A 22 14.27 4.16 -10.66
N GLY A 23 14.57 4.43 -9.38
CA GLY A 23 13.64 4.08 -8.31
C GLY A 23 12.30 4.69 -8.68
N SER A 24 11.29 3.83 -8.83
CA SER A 24 9.92 4.23 -9.16
C SER A 24 9.51 5.45 -8.33
N ALA A 25 9.07 6.51 -9.01
CA ALA A 25 8.37 7.59 -8.36
C ALA A 25 7.05 7.01 -7.82
N GLN A 26 6.97 6.81 -6.49
CA GLN A 26 5.81 6.35 -5.72
C GLN A 26 5.22 4.99 -6.16
N ALA A 27 5.56 3.90 -5.47
CA ALA A 27 5.05 2.56 -5.78
C ALA A 27 3.56 2.39 -5.43
N ILE A 28 3.22 2.59 -4.16
CA ILE A 28 1.83 2.58 -3.67
C ILE A 28 1.59 3.94 -3.01
N THR A 29 0.45 4.54 -3.31
CA THR A 29 -0.06 5.75 -2.64
C THR A 29 -1.25 5.41 -1.76
N PHE A 30 -1.62 6.33 -0.87
CA PHE A 30 -2.87 6.22 -0.11
C PHE A 30 -3.67 7.52 -0.13
N ASN A 31 -4.99 7.36 -0.01
CA ASN A 31 -5.91 8.42 0.36
C ASN A 31 -6.60 8.03 1.67
N ILE A 32 -6.85 8.98 2.55
CA ILE A 32 -7.59 8.76 3.80
C ILE A 32 -8.85 9.61 3.81
N THR A 33 -9.97 8.98 4.17
CA THR A 33 -11.26 9.63 4.30
C THR A 33 -11.87 9.29 5.66
N SER A 34 -13.00 9.90 6.01
CA SER A 34 -13.84 9.40 7.10
C SER A 34 -14.40 8.00 6.80
N GLY A 35 -14.38 7.56 5.54
CA GLY A 35 -15.18 6.45 5.06
C GLY A 35 -16.68 6.79 5.03
N VAL A 36 -17.49 5.77 4.83
CA VAL A 36 -18.96 5.86 4.76
C VAL A 36 -19.61 4.87 5.72
N ALA A 37 -20.91 5.07 5.98
CA ALA A 37 -21.69 4.08 6.71
C ALA A 37 -21.73 2.74 5.96
N GLY A 38 -21.79 1.66 6.71
CA GLY A 38 -21.92 0.31 6.19
C GLY A 38 -23.30 -0.01 5.62
N PRO A 39 -23.55 -1.29 5.30
CA PRO A 39 -24.84 -1.76 4.83
C PRO A 39 -25.99 -1.25 5.73
N ASN A 40 -27.08 -0.81 5.10
CA ASN A 40 -28.25 -0.24 5.78
C ASN A 40 -27.99 1.02 6.63
N GLY A 41 -26.86 1.70 6.42
CA GLY A 41 -26.52 2.94 7.13
C GLY A 41 -25.95 2.71 8.54
N VAL A 42 -25.49 1.51 8.85
CA VAL A 42 -24.85 1.19 10.14
C VAL A 42 -23.54 1.96 10.27
N THR A 43 -23.39 2.72 11.36
CA THR A 43 -22.18 3.51 11.66
C THR A 43 -21.39 2.98 12.85
N ASN A 44 -22.00 2.15 13.69
CA ASN A 44 -21.37 1.55 14.88
C ASN A 44 -20.67 0.21 14.59
N HIS A 45 -20.32 -0.07 13.33
CA HIS A 45 -19.53 -1.24 12.90
C HIS A 45 -18.26 -0.78 12.16
N GLY A 46 -17.73 0.37 12.56
CA GLY A 46 -16.64 1.05 11.86
C GLY A 46 -17.06 1.70 10.54
N ALA A 47 -16.15 2.48 9.97
CA ALA A 47 -16.31 3.06 8.65
C ALA A 47 -16.06 2.01 7.55
N TYR A 48 -16.77 2.14 6.43
CA TYR A 48 -16.62 1.30 5.24
C TYR A 48 -16.01 2.10 4.09
N SER A 49 -15.44 1.40 3.10
CA SER A 49 -15.05 2.02 1.84
C SER A 49 -16.28 2.54 1.12
N ASP A 50 -16.18 3.71 0.51
CA ASP A 50 -17.11 4.22 -0.50
C ASP A 50 -17.39 3.24 -1.68
N PHE A 51 -16.54 2.23 -1.87
CA PHE A 51 -16.72 1.17 -2.86
C PHE A 51 -17.38 -0.11 -2.35
N TRP A 52 -17.79 -0.18 -1.07
CA TRP A 52 -18.27 -1.44 -0.45
C TRP A 52 -19.43 -2.08 -1.22
N ASN A 53 -20.30 -1.26 -1.82
CA ASN A 53 -21.46 -1.71 -2.59
C ASN A 53 -21.19 -1.91 -4.08
N LYS A 54 -19.94 -1.71 -4.52
CA LYS A 54 -19.57 -1.86 -5.93
C LYS A 54 -19.32 -3.32 -6.25
N LYS A 55 -19.74 -3.74 -7.44
CA LYS A 55 -19.45 -5.06 -7.96
C LYS A 55 -17.94 -5.31 -7.96
N GLY A 56 -17.53 -6.49 -7.51
CA GLY A 56 -16.12 -6.88 -7.44
C GLY A 56 -15.37 -6.34 -6.23
N THR A 57 -16.00 -5.53 -5.36
CA THR A 57 -15.47 -5.23 -4.04
C THR A 57 -15.91 -6.31 -3.04
N THR A 58 -15.00 -6.76 -2.20
CA THR A 58 -15.30 -7.65 -1.07
C THR A 58 -14.79 -7.01 0.20
N THR A 59 -15.65 -6.88 1.20
CA THR A 59 -15.29 -6.38 2.53
C THR A 59 -15.22 -7.54 3.52
N ILE A 60 -14.15 -7.59 4.30
CA ILE A 60 -14.02 -8.42 5.49
C ILE A 60 -14.17 -7.50 6.70
N ASP A 61 -15.28 -7.64 7.42
CA ASP A 61 -15.71 -6.76 8.52
C ASP A 61 -15.50 -7.37 9.91
N PHE A 62 -14.91 -8.56 9.97
CA PHE A 62 -14.60 -9.33 11.18
C PHE A 62 -15.76 -9.61 12.15
N ASN A 63 -17.00 -9.22 11.82
CA ASN A 63 -18.18 -9.36 12.68
C ASN A 63 -18.59 -10.83 12.92
N SER A 64 -17.98 -11.78 12.21
CA SER A 64 -18.07 -13.21 12.50
C SER A 64 -17.23 -13.65 13.71
N GLY A 65 -16.41 -12.75 14.27
CA GLY A 65 -15.51 -13.02 15.40
C GLY A 65 -14.22 -13.75 15.03
N SER A 66 -13.91 -13.89 13.73
CA SER A 66 -12.71 -14.59 13.26
C SER A 66 -12.20 -14.05 11.93
N VAL A 67 -10.90 -14.27 11.67
CA VAL A 67 -10.31 -13.97 10.36
C VAL A 67 -10.54 -15.12 9.39
N PRO A 68 -10.75 -14.86 8.08
CA PRO A 68 -10.76 -15.93 7.08
C PRO A 68 -9.37 -16.57 6.94
N THR A 69 -9.28 -17.89 7.09
CA THR A 69 -8.02 -18.64 6.89
C THR A 69 -7.96 -19.36 5.54
N THR A 70 -9.03 -19.26 4.75
CA THR A 70 -9.18 -19.87 3.42
C THR A 70 -9.87 -18.91 2.45
N GLY A 71 -9.85 -19.24 1.17
CA GLY A 71 -10.43 -18.42 0.11
C GLY A 71 -9.53 -17.25 -0.29
N PHE A 72 -10.15 -16.23 -0.87
CA PHE A 72 -9.44 -15.17 -1.60
C PHE A 72 -8.43 -14.37 -0.77
N ALA A 73 -8.73 -14.05 0.49
CA ALA A 73 -7.87 -13.32 1.40
C ALA A 73 -7.69 -14.13 2.69
N GLN A 74 -6.50 -14.70 2.88
CA GLN A 74 -6.19 -15.65 3.94
C GLN A 74 -5.32 -14.98 4.99
N TYR A 75 -5.81 -14.92 6.21
CA TYR A 75 -5.15 -14.28 7.33
C TYR A 75 -4.44 -15.33 8.19
N SER A 76 -3.24 -14.99 8.64
CA SER A 76 -2.46 -15.80 9.56
C SER A 76 -1.68 -14.91 10.51
N PHE A 77 -1.94 -15.04 11.81
CA PHE A 77 -1.14 -14.39 12.84
C PHE A 77 0.22 -15.09 12.94
N GLN A 78 1.28 -14.31 13.18
CA GLN A 78 2.62 -14.86 13.36
C GLN A 78 2.71 -15.65 14.66
N ASN A 79 2.14 -15.12 15.74
CA ASN A 79 2.04 -15.82 17.02
C ASN A 79 0.60 -16.28 17.29
N ASN A 80 0.40 -17.57 17.54
CA ASN A 80 -0.90 -18.15 17.87
C ASN A 80 -1.21 -18.13 19.39
N SER A 81 -0.69 -17.16 20.12
CA SER A 81 -0.93 -17.02 21.57
C SER A 81 -2.33 -16.52 21.91
N GLY A 82 -3.07 -16.02 20.92
CA GLY A 82 -4.39 -15.38 21.09
C GLY A 82 -4.31 -13.91 21.53
N THR A 83 -3.11 -13.35 21.70
CA THR A 83 -2.93 -11.93 22.04
C THR A 83 -3.41 -11.03 20.90
N SER A 84 -2.88 -11.25 19.69
CA SER A 84 -3.45 -10.69 18.46
C SER A 84 -4.58 -11.58 17.96
N SER A 85 -5.71 -10.98 17.64
CA SER A 85 -6.95 -11.71 17.33
C SER A 85 -8.00 -10.78 16.74
N VAL A 86 -9.12 -11.37 16.32
CA VAL A 86 -10.37 -10.62 16.18
C VAL A 86 -11.00 -10.48 17.56
N ARG A 87 -11.38 -9.25 17.92
CA ARG A 87 -11.89 -8.91 19.25
C ARG A 87 -12.93 -7.80 19.19
N GLN A 88 -13.56 -7.54 20.32
CA GLN A 88 -14.58 -6.50 20.48
C GLN A 88 -14.36 -5.80 21.81
N ASP A 89 -13.92 -4.54 21.76
CA ASP A 89 -13.76 -3.66 22.90
C ASP A 89 -13.69 -2.19 22.43
N VAL A 90 -13.33 -1.28 23.34
CA VAL A 90 -13.35 0.17 23.11
C VAL A 90 -12.38 0.64 22.02
N TRP A 91 -11.39 -0.17 21.63
CA TRP A 91 -10.36 0.20 20.66
C TRP A 91 -10.76 -0.12 19.21
N ALA A 92 -11.97 -0.63 18.98
CA ALA A 92 -12.49 -0.90 17.66
C ALA A 92 -12.47 0.38 16.79
N PRO A 93 -11.96 0.32 15.54
CA PRO A 93 -11.88 1.49 14.67
C PRO A 93 -13.21 2.21 14.51
N ALA A 94 -13.21 3.52 14.73
CA ALA A 94 -14.45 4.30 14.82
C ALA A 94 -15.24 4.35 13.50
N GLY A 95 -16.52 4.71 13.62
CA GLY A 95 -17.36 5.04 12.47
C GLY A 95 -16.94 6.34 11.77
N PRO A 96 -17.60 6.69 10.65
CA PRO A 96 -17.20 7.84 9.83
C PRO A 96 -17.18 9.19 10.53
N ASN A 97 -18.01 9.38 11.55
CA ASN A 97 -18.08 10.61 12.34
C ASN A 97 -17.53 10.41 13.76
N GLY A 98 -16.73 9.37 13.98
CA GLY A 98 -16.20 9.02 15.30
C GLY A 98 -17.16 8.21 16.17
N GLU A 99 -18.18 7.58 15.58
CA GLU A 99 -19.11 6.72 16.32
C GLU A 99 -18.36 5.54 16.96
N VAL A 100 -18.78 5.14 18.16
CA VAL A 100 -18.22 3.98 18.85
C VAL A 100 -18.58 2.72 18.07
N ASN A 101 -17.55 2.01 17.60
CA ASN A 101 -17.70 0.73 16.96
C ASN A 101 -17.99 -0.35 18.02
N GLN A 102 -19.11 -1.05 17.85
CA GLN A 102 -19.60 -2.14 18.69
C GLN A 102 -19.41 -3.51 18.02
N GLY A 103 -18.92 -3.53 16.77
CA GLY A 103 -18.58 -4.73 16.03
C GLY A 103 -17.25 -5.33 16.47
N SER A 104 -16.92 -6.46 15.84
CA SER A 104 -15.62 -7.09 16.03
C SER A 104 -14.63 -6.55 15.00
N TYR A 105 -13.36 -6.44 15.37
CA TYR A 105 -12.31 -5.89 14.53
C TYR A 105 -11.02 -6.71 14.69
N LEU A 106 -10.08 -6.54 13.77
CA LEU A 106 -8.76 -7.17 13.84
C LEU A 106 -7.80 -6.32 14.67
N ALA A 107 -7.12 -6.95 15.62
CA ALA A 107 -6.09 -6.32 16.43
C ALA A 107 -4.76 -7.08 16.37
N VAL A 108 -3.65 -6.36 16.15
CA VAL A 108 -2.28 -6.89 16.27
C VAL A 108 -1.57 -6.19 17.42
N PHE A 109 -1.05 -6.94 18.39
CA PHE A 109 -0.36 -6.36 19.54
C PHE A 109 1.17 -6.44 19.42
N GLN A 110 1.85 -5.75 20.33
CA GLN A 110 3.31 -5.64 20.39
C GLN A 110 4.05 -6.94 20.10
N GLY A 111 5.00 -6.86 19.16
CA GLY A 111 5.91 -7.95 18.80
C GLY A 111 5.28 -8.99 17.88
N ASP A 112 4.09 -8.72 17.36
CA ASP A 112 3.33 -9.63 16.52
C ASP A 112 2.97 -9.01 15.16
N SER A 113 2.53 -9.87 14.25
CA SER A 113 2.02 -9.47 12.94
C SER A 113 0.86 -10.36 12.49
N VAL A 114 0.00 -9.83 11.63
CA VAL A 114 -0.88 -10.65 10.79
C VAL A 114 -0.46 -10.50 9.33
N THR A 115 -0.36 -11.64 8.66
CA THR A 115 -0.16 -11.69 7.20
C THR A 115 -1.49 -11.98 6.53
N ILE A 116 -1.79 -11.23 5.48
CA ILE A 116 -2.91 -11.47 4.57
C ILE A 116 -2.32 -11.94 3.25
N LYS A 117 -2.51 -13.21 2.91
CA LYS A 117 -2.14 -13.79 1.62
C LYS A 117 -3.33 -13.74 0.68
N LEU A 118 -3.11 -13.20 -0.51
CA LEU A 118 -4.16 -13.03 -1.53
C LEU A 118 -4.00 -14.11 -2.60
N GLU A 119 -5.12 -14.73 -3.00
CA GLU A 119 -5.14 -15.71 -4.10
C GLU A 119 -4.83 -15.07 -5.46
N LYS A 120 -5.03 -13.75 -5.57
CA LYS A 120 -4.73 -12.97 -6.76
C LYS A 120 -3.90 -11.75 -6.39
N THR A 121 -3.13 -11.29 -7.36
CA THR A 121 -2.47 -9.99 -7.31
C THR A 121 -3.51 -8.88 -7.44
N LEU A 122 -3.44 -7.87 -6.57
CA LEU A 122 -4.34 -6.72 -6.52
C LEU A 122 -3.59 -5.41 -6.73
N ASN A 123 -4.37 -4.39 -7.07
CA ASN A 123 -3.95 -3.00 -7.19
C ASN A 123 -4.65 -2.08 -6.18
N TYR A 124 -5.59 -2.61 -5.40
CA TYR A 124 -6.36 -1.87 -4.41
C TYR A 124 -6.55 -2.69 -3.14
N PHE A 125 -6.35 -2.01 -2.01
CA PHE A 125 -6.75 -2.47 -0.70
C PHE A 125 -7.23 -1.26 0.10
N GLY A 126 -8.25 -1.44 0.93
CA GLY A 126 -8.63 -0.43 1.90
C GLY A 126 -8.92 -1.03 3.26
N MET A 127 -8.83 -0.20 4.29
CA MET A 127 -9.16 -0.59 5.67
C MET A 127 -9.71 0.61 6.42
N ASN A 128 -10.56 0.37 7.40
CA ASN A 128 -10.77 1.30 8.49
C ASN A 128 -9.65 1.09 9.51
N TRP A 129 -8.77 2.07 9.68
CA TRP A 129 -7.72 2.03 10.68
C TRP A 129 -8.07 3.03 11.79
N GLY A 130 -8.19 2.52 13.01
CA GLY A 130 -8.49 3.32 14.18
C GLY A 130 -7.42 3.20 15.25
N ALA A 131 -7.57 4.01 16.31
CA ALA A 131 -6.62 4.06 17.42
C ALA A 131 -5.16 4.16 16.94
N ILE A 132 -4.93 4.97 15.90
CA ILE A 132 -3.67 5.01 15.17
C ILE A 132 -2.56 5.48 16.11
N SER A 133 -1.75 4.53 16.57
CA SER A 133 -0.79 4.70 17.66
C SER A 133 0.63 4.33 17.23
N PRO A 134 1.69 4.83 17.90
CA PRO A 134 3.07 4.58 17.50
C PRO A 134 3.43 3.10 17.40
N GLY A 135 4.29 2.75 16.45
CA GLY A 135 4.77 1.38 16.23
C GLY A 135 3.91 0.54 15.30
N ASN A 136 2.74 1.03 14.89
CA ASN A 136 1.95 0.43 13.83
C ASN A 136 2.68 0.55 12.48
N VAL A 137 2.85 -0.59 11.79
CA VAL A 137 3.43 -0.64 10.44
C VAL A 137 2.57 -1.50 9.55
N PHE A 138 2.24 -0.96 8.38
CA PHE A 138 1.44 -1.60 7.36
C PHE A 138 2.26 -1.75 6.08
N SER A 139 2.32 -2.95 5.50
CA SER A 139 3.25 -3.25 4.40
C SER A 139 2.65 -4.09 3.29
N PHE A 140 3.01 -3.77 2.05
CA PHE A 140 2.59 -4.45 0.83
C PHE A 140 3.77 -5.18 0.18
N PHE A 141 3.51 -6.39 -0.30
CA PHE A 141 4.51 -7.25 -0.90
C PHE A 141 4.01 -7.92 -2.17
N MET A 142 4.95 -8.19 -3.07
CA MET A 142 4.80 -9.14 -4.18
C MET A 142 5.69 -10.35 -3.89
N GLY A 143 5.10 -11.46 -3.48
CA GLY A 143 5.85 -12.60 -2.94
C GLY A 143 6.62 -12.16 -1.69
N ASP A 144 7.95 -12.25 -1.70
CA ASP A 144 8.82 -11.81 -0.60
C ASP A 144 9.36 -10.38 -0.77
N GLN A 145 9.16 -9.78 -1.95
CA GLN A 145 9.63 -8.43 -2.22
C GLN A 145 8.71 -7.39 -1.58
N LEU A 146 9.27 -6.53 -0.73
CA LEU A 146 8.57 -5.35 -0.22
C LEU A 146 8.35 -4.34 -1.35
N ILE A 147 7.09 -3.92 -1.54
CA ILE A 147 6.70 -2.88 -2.48
C ILE A 147 6.67 -1.53 -1.78
N LYS A 148 5.95 -1.44 -0.65
CA LYS A 148 5.80 -0.21 0.13
C LYS A 148 5.36 -0.52 1.56
N SER A 149 5.77 0.33 2.49
CA SER A 149 5.24 0.36 3.86
C SER A 149 4.75 1.76 4.21
N PHE A 150 3.81 1.80 5.14
CA PHE A 150 3.27 3.00 5.78
C PHE A 150 3.31 2.79 7.29
N SER A 151 3.62 3.84 8.04
CA SER A 151 3.60 3.83 9.50
C SER A 151 2.58 4.81 10.05
N THR A 152 2.42 4.80 11.37
CA THR A 152 1.68 5.81 12.13
C THR A 152 2.04 7.23 11.73
N GLU A 153 3.33 7.50 11.50
CA GLU A 153 3.85 8.83 11.15
C GLU A 153 3.37 9.30 9.78
N ASP A 154 3.12 8.38 8.85
CA ASP A 154 2.57 8.72 7.53
C ASP A 154 1.07 9.06 7.61
N VAL A 155 0.33 8.33 8.46
CA VAL A 155 -1.15 8.32 8.44
C VAL A 155 -1.78 9.23 9.48
N ASN A 156 -1.33 9.18 10.74
CA ASN A 156 -1.99 9.87 11.86
C ASN A 156 -2.09 11.41 11.70
N PRO A 157 -1.08 12.10 11.11
CA PRO A 157 -1.17 13.55 10.91
C PRO A 157 -2.31 13.99 9.97
N VAL A 158 -2.76 13.10 9.09
CA VAL A 158 -3.81 13.35 8.10
C VAL A 158 -5.11 12.61 8.41
N ALA A 159 -5.20 11.93 9.56
CA ALA A 159 -6.40 11.22 9.99
C ALA A 159 -7.57 12.19 10.23
N PRO A 160 -8.70 12.03 9.51
CA PRO A 160 -9.80 12.99 9.52
C PRO A 160 -10.69 12.88 10.75
N VAL A 161 -10.66 11.74 11.45
CA VAL A 161 -11.46 11.48 12.64
C VAL A 161 -10.54 11.37 13.85
N LYS A 162 -10.92 12.02 14.95
CA LYS A 162 -10.25 11.94 16.25
C LYS A 162 -11.29 11.48 17.27
N ALA A 163 -11.26 10.19 17.60
CA ALA A 163 -12.32 9.57 18.37
C ALA A 163 -12.07 9.70 19.88
N GLU A 164 -13.05 10.20 20.63
CA GLU A 164 -12.90 10.49 22.06
C GLU A 164 -12.61 9.23 22.88
N GLN A 165 -13.22 8.10 22.52
CA GLN A 165 -13.03 6.83 23.22
C GLN A 165 -11.60 6.26 23.09
N HIS A 166 -10.83 6.74 22.11
CA HIS A 166 -9.41 6.41 21.94
C HIS A 166 -8.50 7.55 22.47
N GLY A 167 -9.01 8.44 23.33
CA GLY A 167 -8.23 9.57 23.84
C GLY A 167 -7.83 10.60 22.77
N GLY A 168 -8.59 10.66 21.67
CA GLY A 168 -8.32 11.58 20.55
C GLY A 168 -7.36 11.03 19.50
N GLU A 169 -7.01 9.73 19.54
CA GLU A 169 -6.20 9.10 18.49
C GLU A 169 -6.89 9.14 17.12
N GLY A 170 -6.04 9.10 16.07
CA GLY A 170 -6.48 9.13 14.69
C GLY A 170 -7.33 7.92 14.31
N ASN A 171 -8.35 8.17 13.50
CA ASN A 171 -9.15 7.17 12.83
C ASN A 171 -9.40 7.61 11.38
N GLY A 172 -9.59 6.66 10.49
CA GLY A 172 -10.05 6.93 9.14
C GLY A 172 -10.08 5.69 8.26
N TYR A 173 -10.76 5.82 7.13
CA TYR A 173 -10.76 4.80 6.09
C TYR A 173 -9.67 5.09 5.07
N LEU A 174 -8.67 4.21 5.02
CA LEU A 174 -7.56 4.29 4.09
C LEU A 174 -7.87 3.52 2.81
N HIS A 175 -7.47 4.11 1.70
CA HIS A 175 -7.51 3.53 0.36
C HIS A 175 -6.11 3.52 -0.20
N PHE A 176 -5.57 2.33 -0.47
CA PHE A 176 -4.23 2.16 -1.03
C PHE A 176 -4.34 1.74 -2.50
N TYR A 177 -3.55 2.40 -3.34
CA TYR A 177 -3.56 2.19 -4.79
C TYR A 177 -2.15 1.91 -5.28
N SER A 178 -2.00 0.88 -6.12
CA SER A 178 -0.81 0.72 -6.94
C SER A 178 -0.79 1.79 -8.03
N GLU A 179 0.36 2.43 -8.25
CA GLU A 179 0.55 3.43 -9.30
C GLU A 179 0.98 2.81 -10.64
N GLY A 180 1.52 1.58 -10.60
CA GLY A 180 2.05 0.84 -11.75
C GLY A 180 1.81 -0.67 -11.68
N LYS A 181 1.99 -1.37 -12.80
CA LYS A 181 1.99 -2.85 -12.85
C LYS A 181 3.07 -3.47 -11.98
N ASN A 182 4.15 -2.73 -11.71
CA ASN A 182 5.26 -3.17 -10.86
C ASN A 182 4.97 -3.00 -9.37
N ASP A 183 3.89 -2.29 -9.03
CA ASP A 183 3.53 -1.95 -7.65
C ASP A 183 2.30 -2.72 -7.17
N LEU A 184 1.87 -3.70 -7.97
CA LEU A 184 0.85 -4.65 -7.57
C LEU A 184 1.36 -5.50 -6.40
N PHE A 185 0.43 -6.03 -5.61
CA PHE A 185 0.75 -6.81 -4.42
C PHE A 185 -0.13 -8.05 -4.32
N ASN A 186 0.38 -9.09 -3.66
CA ASN A 186 -0.37 -10.32 -3.34
C ASN A 186 -0.24 -10.74 -1.87
N ARG A 187 0.50 -9.95 -1.08
CA ARG A 187 0.66 -10.17 0.34
C ARG A 187 0.69 -8.84 1.07
N ILE A 188 -0.04 -8.78 2.17
CA ILE A 188 -0.10 -7.63 3.06
C ILE A 188 0.36 -8.10 4.44
N VAL A 189 1.08 -7.26 5.16
CA VAL A 189 1.47 -7.52 6.55
C VAL A 189 1.13 -6.31 7.42
N ILE A 190 0.42 -6.57 8.50
CA ILE A 190 0.09 -5.59 9.54
C ILE A 190 0.91 -5.97 10.77
N THR A 191 1.71 -5.03 11.29
CA THR A 191 2.66 -5.27 12.38
C THR A 191 2.48 -4.22 13.47
N GLN A 192 2.59 -4.63 14.73
CA GLN A 192 2.76 -3.70 15.85
C GLN A 192 4.14 -3.95 16.47
N THR A 193 5.04 -3.00 16.24
CA THR A 193 6.44 -3.05 16.70
C THR A 193 6.67 -2.39 18.06
N GLY A 194 5.79 -1.48 18.46
CA GLY A 194 5.81 -0.73 19.71
C GLY A 194 4.78 -1.21 20.72
N GLY A 195 4.51 -0.40 21.75
CA GLY A 195 3.45 -0.68 22.73
C GLY A 195 2.06 -0.43 22.16
N GLY A 196 1.03 -1.07 22.73
CA GLY A 196 -0.35 -0.95 22.27
C GLY A 196 -0.72 -1.97 21.19
N GLY A 197 -1.70 -1.63 20.35
CA GLY A 197 -2.20 -2.45 19.26
C GLY A 197 -2.17 -1.72 17.91
N PHE A 198 -2.38 -2.46 16.83
CA PHE A 198 -2.79 -1.98 15.52
C PHE A 198 -4.22 -2.47 15.32
N GLU A 199 -5.17 -1.55 15.28
CA GLU A 199 -6.60 -1.82 15.23
C GLU A 199 -7.15 -1.51 13.84
N SER A 200 -7.63 -2.53 13.13
CA SER A 200 -8.18 -2.39 11.79
C SER A 200 -9.47 -3.17 11.58
N ASP A 201 -10.32 -2.64 10.72
CA ASP A 201 -11.65 -3.19 10.43
C ASP A 201 -12.04 -2.95 8.97
N ASN A 202 -13.11 -3.58 8.51
CA ASN A 202 -13.72 -3.38 7.19
C ASN A 202 -12.72 -3.42 6.04
N HIS A 203 -11.85 -4.43 6.02
CA HIS A 203 -10.85 -4.61 4.97
C HIS A 203 -11.52 -4.82 3.61
N SER A 204 -11.38 -3.87 2.70
CA SER A 204 -11.98 -3.94 1.37
C SER A 204 -10.94 -4.28 0.31
N PHE A 205 -11.23 -5.31 -0.45
CA PHE A 205 -10.42 -5.77 -1.57
C PHE A 205 -11.18 -5.54 -2.87
N HIS A 206 -10.45 -5.16 -3.92
CA HIS A 206 -11.02 -5.03 -5.24
C HIS A 206 -10.07 -5.61 -6.28
N ILE A 207 -10.62 -6.42 -7.18
CA ILE A 207 -9.89 -6.97 -8.34
C ILE A 207 -10.17 -6.01 -9.49
N ALA A 208 -9.19 -5.22 -9.93
CA ALA A 208 -9.39 -4.36 -11.08
C ALA A 208 -9.55 -5.19 -12.37
N ASP A 209 -10.79 -5.28 -12.85
CA ASP A 209 -11.06 -5.71 -14.22
C ASP A 209 -10.59 -4.63 -15.22
N ASP A 210 -10.26 -5.03 -16.46
CA ASP A 210 -9.96 -4.08 -17.54
C ASP A 210 -11.13 -3.09 -17.74
N GLY A 211 -10.87 -1.80 -17.49
CA GLY A 211 -11.88 -0.73 -17.56
C GLY A 211 -12.32 -0.15 -16.21
N ASP A 212 -11.83 -0.66 -15.08
CA ASP A 212 -12.09 -0.04 -13.77
C ASP A 212 -11.22 1.22 -13.57
N VAL A 213 -11.87 2.35 -13.26
CA VAL A 213 -11.27 3.67 -12.97
C VAL A 213 -10.28 3.66 -11.79
N ARG A 214 -10.14 2.54 -11.09
CA ARG A 214 -9.15 2.29 -10.04
C ARG A 214 -7.82 1.72 -10.56
N LYS A 215 -7.61 1.67 -11.89
CA LYS A 215 -6.32 1.28 -12.50
C LYS A 215 -5.31 2.43 -12.52
N VAL A 216 -4.13 2.14 -11.96
CA VAL A 216 -2.80 2.41 -12.55
C VAL A 216 -2.91 3.07 -13.93
N PRO A 217 -2.45 4.33 -14.11
CA PRO A 217 -2.32 4.90 -15.44
C PRO A 217 -1.51 3.93 -16.31
N GLU A 218 -2.07 3.51 -17.45
CA GLU A 218 -1.25 2.81 -18.44
C GLU A 218 -0.07 3.73 -18.79
N PRO A 219 1.19 3.24 -18.86
CA PRO A 219 2.34 4.06 -19.20
C PRO A 219 2.29 4.49 -20.68
N ALA A 220 1.31 5.30 -21.07
CA ALA A 220 1.33 6.04 -22.33
C ALA A 220 2.57 6.96 -22.40
N ALA A 221 3.16 7.32 -21.25
CA ALA A 221 4.43 8.01 -21.16
C ALA A 221 5.62 7.19 -21.71
N VAL A 222 5.63 5.86 -21.58
CA VAL A 222 6.73 5.00 -22.08
C VAL A 222 6.64 4.84 -23.59
N LEU A 223 5.44 4.72 -24.15
CA LEU A 223 5.23 4.71 -25.60
C LEU A 223 5.54 6.09 -26.22
N GLY A 224 5.18 7.18 -25.54
CA GLY A 224 5.53 8.54 -25.96
C GLY A 224 7.03 8.81 -25.97
N LEU A 225 7.78 8.33 -24.96
CA LEU A 225 9.24 8.46 -24.89
C LEU A 225 9.97 7.57 -25.92
N MET A 226 9.48 6.36 -26.19
CA MET A 226 10.00 5.48 -27.24
C MET A 226 9.77 6.09 -28.64
N ALA A 227 8.59 6.67 -28.89
CA ALA A 227 8.28 7.33 -30.16
C ALA A 227 9.12 8.61 -30.36
N ALA A 228 9.28 9.44 -29.33
CA ALA A 228 10.09 10.65 -29.39
C ALA A 228 11.59 10.33 -29.53
N GLY A 229 12.10 9.33 -28.82
CA GLY A 229 13.48 8.86 -28.92
C GLY A 229 13.79 8.27 -30.30
N GLY A 230 12.89 7.46 -30.86
CA GLY A 230 12.99 6.92 -32.21
C GLY A 230 13.01 8.01 -33.29
N ALA A 231 12.15 9.03 -33.16
CA ALA A 231 12.12 10.16 -34.09
C ALA A 231 13.40 11.01 -34.05
N LEU A 232 13.98 11.24 -32.86
CA LEU A 232 15.24 11.96 -32.70
C LEU A 232 16.44 11.18 -33.28
N LEU A 233 16.48 9.86 -33.14
CA LEU A 233 17.52 9.01 -33.72
C LEU A 233 17.42 8.94 -35.25
N LEU A 234 16.21 8.88 -35.80
CA LEU A 234 15.99 8.92 -37.25
C LEU A 234 16.43 10.28 -37.82
N LYS A 235 16.07 11.40 -37.17
CA LYS A 235 16.45 12.75 -37.60
C LYS A 235 17.97 12.97 -37.62
N ARG A 236 18.71 12.40 -36.65
CA ARG A 236 20.18 12.46 -36.62
C ARG A 236 20.84 11.64 -37.74
N ARG A 237 20.24 10.50 -38.12
CA ARG A 237 20.71 9.71 -39.27
C ARG A 237 20.51 10.44 -40.60
N THR A 238 19.41 11.16 -40.78
CA THR A 238 19.17 11.91 -42.02
C THR A 238 20.11 13.12 -42.15
N GLN A 239 20.45 13.79 -41.03
CA GLN A 239 21.42 14.90 -41.06
C GLN A 239 22.85 14.42 -41.34
N ALA A 240 23.28 13.28 -40.78
CA ALA A 240 24.60 12.73 -41.04
C ALA A 240 24.81 12.26 -42.49
N GLN A 241 23.73 11.94 -43.23
CA GLN A 241 23.81 11.59 -44.66
C GLN A 241 23.66 12.80 -45.60
N LEU A 242 23.43 14.00 -45.07
CA LEU A 242 23.40 15.25 -45.84
C LEU A 242 24.72 16.04 -45.71
N GLU A 243 25.63 15.58 -44.85
CA GLU A 243 26.96 16.16 -44.61
C GLU A 243 28.12 15.34 -45.25
N GLU A 244 27.80 14.31 -46.05
CA GLU A 244 28.72 13.65 -47.01
C GLU A 244 28.44 14.11 -48.45
#